data_AF-A0A7S0IZ57-F1
#
_entry.id   AF-A0A7S0IZ57-F1
#
_cell.length_a   1.000
_cell.length_b   1.000
_cell.length_c   1.000
_cell.angle_alpha   90.00
_cell.angle_beta   90.00
_cell.angle_gamma   90.00
#
_symmetry.space_group_name_H-M   'P 1'
#
loop_
_entity.id
_entity.type
_entity.pdbx_description
1 polymer ?
#
loop_
_entity_poly.entity_id
_entity_poly.type
_entity_poly.pdbx_seq_one_letter_code
_entity_poly.pdbx_strand_id
1 'polypeptide(L)'
;RNAIDATIPGMDWGNGSTRTGHLEPLSVSCANGTLPCRPGQSVFWFSQGCTPGCESCDGQGQRIPNWDHCNTTRDKPFKPTLSKRYWSANRNATEGTPQDIWKYQPWRSPGLAPVTDPCGMAGGNPEPMFNGAEYTPTRFAKQGDLGSRTLKPRPSGTTWQAGGLANVSWYIAFNHGGGYKYRLCP
;
A
#
# COMPACT_ATOMS: atom_id res chain seq x y z
N ARG A 1 8.69 0.46 -11.16
CA ARG A 1 8.09 -0.79 -11.71
C ARG A 1 6.56 -0.69 -11.73
N ASN A 2 5.93 -0.33 -10.61
CA ASN A 2 4.47 -0.37 -10.37
C ASN A 2 3.57 0.57 -11.20
N ALA A 3 4.13 1.43 -12.06
CA ALA A 3 3.34 2.37 -12.87
C ALA A 3 3.41 2.07 -14.37
N ILE A 4 3.64 0.80 -14.75
CA ILE A 4 3.72 0.41 -16.15
C ILE A 4 2.36 0.54 -16.86
N ASP A 5 1.25 0.38 -16.14
CA ASP A 5 -0.11 0.56 -16.70
C ASP A 5 -0.39 1.99 -17.17
N ALA A 6 0.36 2.99 -16.68
CA ALA A 6 0.31 4.36 -17.19
C ALA A 6 0.69 4.48 -18.68
N THR A 7 1.29 3.43 -19.25
CA THR A 7 1.67 3.36 -20.68
C THR A 7 0.57 2.76 -21.57
N ILE A 8 -0.55 2.31 -21.00
CA ILE A 8 -1.66 1.73 -21.76
C ILE A 8 -2.52 2.86 -22.35
N PRO A 9 -2.80 2.87 -23.68
CA PRO A 9 -3.75 3.80 -24.29
C PRO A 9 -5.21 3.52 -23.83
N GLY A 10 -6.07 4.54 -23.75
CA GLY A 10 -7.45 4.41 -23.22
C GLY A 10 -7.56 4.84 -21.76
N MET A 11 -8.74 4.86 -21.12
CA MET A 11 -8.98 5.36 -19.74
C MET A 11 -8.12 4.66 -18.66
N ASP A 12 -8.07 5.20 -17.43
CA ASP A 12 -7.15 4.75 -16.36
C ASP A 12 -7.33 3.27 -15.92
N TRP A 13 -8.36 2.59 -16.47
CA TRP A 13 -8.88 1.28 -16.07
C TRP A 13 -8.65 0.14 -17.09
N GLY A 14 -7.67 0.23 -17.98
CA GLY A 14 -7.45 -0.81 -18.99
C GLY A 14 -8.55 -0.81 -20.07
N ASN A 15 -9.17 -1.96 -20.36
CA ASN A 15 -10.15 -2.11 -21.45
C ASN A 15 -11.51 -1.41 -21.21
N GLY A 16 -11.67 -0.69 -20.09
CA GLY A 16 -12.86 0.08 -19.76
C GLY A 16 -14.07 -0.75 -19.33
N SER A 17 -13.93 -2.05 -19.07
CA SER A 17 -15.06 -2.91 -18.68
C SER A 17 -15.29 -3.02 -17.16
N THR A 18 -14.35 -2.59 -16.33
CA THR A 18 -14.43 -2.70 -14.88
C THR A 18 -14.98 -1.42 -14.25
N ARG A 19 -15.94 -1.61 -13.34
CA ARG A 19 -16.56 -0.54 -12.54
C ARG A 19 -16.09 -0.54 -11.08
N THR A 20 -15.12 -1.40 -10.76
CA THR A 20 -14.66 -1.65 -9.39
C THR A 20 -13.31 -0.99 -9.16
N GLY A 21 -13.25 -0.22 -8.08
CA GLY A 21 -12.29 0.87 -7.91
C GLY A 21 -12.85 2.16 -8.49
N HIS A 22 -13.55 2.97 -7.69
CA HIS A 22 -13.57 4.40 -7.97
C HIS A 22 -12.24 4.95 -7.45
N LEU A 23 -11.21 4.97 -8.30
CA LEU A 23 -10.51 6.25 -8.37
C LEU A 23 -11.58 7.16 -8.93
N GLU A 24 -12.22 7.93 -8.05
CA GLU A 24 -12.87 9.16 -8.49
C GLU A 24 -11.95 9.85 -9.50
N PRO A 25 -12.45 10.67 -10.44
CA PRO A 25 -11.64 11.46 -11.36
C PRO A 25 -10.78 12.49 -10.58
N LEU A 26 -9.91 11.99 -9.72
CA LEU A 26 -8.88 12.67 -8.99
C LEU A 26 -7.87 12.95 -10.08
N SER A 27 -7.85 14.21 -10.51
CA SER A 27 -6.75 14.77 -11.28
C SER A 27 -5.49 14.65 -10.41
N VAL A 28 -4.86 13.48 -10.42
CA VAL A 28 -3.66 13.24 -9.64
C VAL A 28 -2.46 13.86 -10.35
N SER A 29 -1.70 14.66 -9.61
CA SER A 29 -0.45 15.24 -10.10
C SER A 29 0.68 14.24 -9.85
N CYS A 30 0.75 13.19 -10.66
CA CYS A 30 1.72 12.11 -10.46
C CYS A 30 3.04 12.27 -11.25
N ALA A 31 3.17 13.30 -12.10
CA ALA A 31 4.42 13.66 -12.74
C ALA A 31 5.02 14.90 -12.05
N ASN A 32 6.16 14.70 -11.37
CA ASN A 32 6.90 15.74 -10.64
C ASN A 32 6.06 16.52 -9.59
N GLY A 33 4.93 15.96 -9.15
CA GLY A 33 4.03 16.56 -8.15
C GLY A 33 3.18 17.74 -8.65
N THR A 34 3.38 18.22 -9.88
CA THR A 34 2.72 19.44 -10.39
C THR A 34 1.92 19.24 -11.66
N LEU A 35 2.20 18.19 -12.44
CA LEU A 35 1.52 17.93 -13.71
C LEU A 35 0.51 16.80 -13.56
N PRO A 36 -0.74 17.00 -14.02
CA PRO A 36 -1.70 15.93 -14.17
C PRO A 36 -1.07 14.77 -14.94
N CYS A 37 -1.24 13.58 -14.39
CA CYS A 37 -0.64 12.39 -14.97
C CYS A 37 -1.62 11.24 -14.82
N ARG A 38 -1.44 10.22 -15.66
CA ARG A 38 -2.29 9.03 -15.68
C ARG A 38 -1.62 7.97 -14.82
N PRO A 39 -2.08 7.70 -13.58
CA PRO A 39 -1.43 6.73 -12.72
C PRO A 39 -1.72 5.29 -13.20
N GLY A 40 -2.71 5.10 -14.10
CA GLY A 40 -3.26 3.79 -14.41
C GLY A 40 -3.66 3.06 -13.13
N GLN A 41 -3.37 1.76 -13.08
CA GLN A 41 -3.61 0.95 -11.88
C GLN A 41 -2.40 0.90 -10.93
N SER A 42 -1.51 1.90 -10.95
CA SER A 42 -0.30 1.88 -10.12
C SER A 42 -0.55 1.82 -8.61
N VAL A 43 -1.66 2.40 -8.17
CA VAL A 43 -2.11 2.40 -6.76
C VAL A 43 -2.66 1.05 -6.30
N PHE A 44 -2.89 0.12 -7.23
CA PHE A 44 -3.38 -1.23 -6.93
C PHE A 44 -2.24 -2.22 -6.63
N TRP A 45 -0.98 -1.78 -6.63
CA TRP A 45 0.16 -2.61 -6.27
C TRP A 45 0.54 -2.40 -4.79
N PHE A 46 -0.06 -3.18 -3.91
CA PHE A 46 0.17 -3.11 -2.46
C PHE A 46 0.10 -4.49 -1.82
N SER A 47 0.20 -4.56 -0.49
CA SER A 47 0.00 -5.80 0.26
C SER A 47 -1.12 -5.56 1.27
N GLN A 48 -2.13 -6.43 1.28
CA GLN A 48 -3.27 -6.36 2.19
C GLN A 48 -3.16 -7.42 3.29
N GLY A 49 -3.71 -7.14 4.48
CA GLY A 49 -3.68 -8.09 5.60
C GLY A 49 -2.29 -8.33 6.17
N CYS A 50 -1.39 -7.37 6.00
CA CYS A 50 -0.04 -7.46 6.52
C CYS A 50 0.05 -6.74 7.86
N THR A 51 -0.14 -7.48 8.94
CA THR A 51 -0.14 -6.92 10.29
C THR A 51 1.16 -7.28 11.02
N PRO A 52 1.80 -6.34 11.73
CA PRO A 52 2.97 -6.64 12.54
C PRO A 52 2.76 -7.85 13.46
N GLY A 53 3.73 -8.75 13.44
CA GLY A 53 3.73 -9.98 14.22
C GLY A 53 2.95 -11.15 13.61
N CYS A 54 2.21 -10.96 12.51
CA CYS A 54 1.86 -12.07 11.63
C CYS A 54 3.13 -12.57 10.90
N GLU A 55 3.20 -13.89 10.64
CA GLU A 55 4.29 -14.48 9.85
C GLU A 55 4.20 -14.11 8.36
N SER A 56 2.97 -14.03 7.85
CA SER A 56 2.65 -13.70 6.47
C SER A 56 1.42 -12.81 6.40
N CYS A 57 1.17 -12.22 5.24
CA CYS A 57 -0.08 -11.48 5.03
C CYS A 57 -1.21 -12.46 4.72
N ASP A 58 -2.37 -12.26 5.32
CA ASP A 58 -3.53 -13.16 5.22
C ASP A 58 -4.69 -12.57 4.40
N GLY A 59 -4.49 -11.37 3.84
CA GLY A 59 -5.51 -10.63 3.10
C GLY A 59 -6.57 -9.96 3.98
N GLN A 60 -6.57 -10.20 5.29
CA GLN A 60 -7.48 -9.60 6.26
C GLN A 60 -6.96 -8.22 6.68
N GLY A 61 -7.19 -7.23 5.83
CA GLY A 61 -6.63 -5.89 6.00
C GLY A 61 -7.61 -4.83 6.51
N GLN A 62 -8.79 -5.21 7.00
CA GLN A 62 -9.77 -4.22 7.43
C GLN A 62 -9.22 -3.38 8.59
N ARG A 63 -9.47 -2.07 8.52
CA ARG A 63 -9.21 -1.11 9.59
C ARG A 63 -10.20 -1.31 10.74
N ILE A 64 -10.20 -2.48 11.35
CA ILE A 64 -11.05 -2.78 12.50
C ILE A 64 -10.34 -2.25 13.76
N PRO A 65 -10.95 -1.31 14.49
CA PRO A 65 -10.44 -0.84 15.78
C PRO A 65 -10.17 -1.99 16.76
N ASN A 66 -9.03 -1.95 17.46
CA ASN A 66 -8.65 -2.92 18.51
C ASN A 66 -8.56 -4.38 18.05
N TRP A 67 -8.50 -4.67 16.75
CA TRP A 67 -8.45 -6.04 16.27
C TRP A 67 -7.01 -6.51 16.05
N ASP A 68 -6.62 -7.53 16.80
CA ASP A 68 -5.43 -8.33 16.54
C ASP A 68 -5.84 -9.64 15.86
N HIS A 69 -5.64 -9.73 14.55
CA HIS A 69 -5.94 -10.96 13.78
C HIS A 69 -4.74 -11.90 13.67
N CYS A 70 -3.57 -11.52 14.15
CA CYS A 70 -2.39 -12.37 14.08
C CYS A 70 -2.40 -13.36 15.25
N ASN A 71 -2.40 -14.67 14.97
CA ASN A 71 -2.38 -15.67 16.03
C ASN A 71 -1.09 -15.58 16.87
N THR A 72 0.04 -15.32 16.21
CA THR A 72 1.36 -15.21 16.84
C THR A 72 1.46 -14.06 17.84
N THR A 73 0.81 -12.92 17.58
CA THR A 73 0.78 -11.79 18.54
C THR A 73 -0.22 -11.99 19.65
N ARG A 74 -1.28 -12.81 19.44
CA ARG A 74 -2.15 -13.26 20.53
C ARG A 74 -1.40 -14.17 21.50
N ASP A 75 -0.52 -15.03 21.00
CA ASP A 75 0.31 -15.92 21.82
C ASP A 75 1.50 -15.18 22.46
N LYS A 76 2.07 -14.18 21.76
CA LYS A 76 3.17 -13.34 22.24
C LYS A 76 2.91 -11.87 21.88
N PRO A 77 2.18 -11.13 22.73
CA PRO A 77 1.88 -9.73 22.48
C PRO A 77 3.17 -8.91 22.28
N PHE A 78 3.26 -8.24 21.14
CA PHE A 78 4.35 -7.30 20.89
C PHE A 78 3.86 -5.88 21.17
N LYS A 79 4.76 -5.02 21.66
CA LYS A 79 4.44 -3.60 21.88
C LYS A 79 4.70 -2.82 20.60
N PRO A 80 3.81 -1.88 20.22
CA PRO A 80 4.07 -1.00 19.10
C PRO A 80 5.38 -0.25 19.29
N THR A 81 6.16 -0.11 18.21
CA THR A 81 7.51 0.49 18.30
C THR A 81 7.51 2.00 18.07
N LEU A 82 6.42 2.57 17.52
CA LEU A 82 6.32 3.99 17.24
C LEU A 82 5.95 4.79 18.50
N SER A 83 6.87 5.65 18.94
CA SER A 83 6.63 6.60 20.04
C SER A 83 5.38 7.47 19.79
N LYS A 84 4.61 7.72 20.86
CA LYS A 84 3.38 8.54 20.84
C LYS A 84 3.51 9.88 20.13
N ARG A 85 4.67 10.55 20.23
CA ARG A 85 4.90 11.85 19.59
C ARG A 85 4.82 11.81 18.06
N TYR A 86 4.91 10.63 17.44
CA TYR A 86 4.86 10.44 15.99
C TYR A 86 3.53 9.87 15.50
N TRP A 87 2.53 9.69 16.37
CA TRP A 87 1.24 9.18 15.94
C TRP A 87 0.54 10.17 15.02
N SER A 88 0.03 9.67 13.90
CA SER A 88 -0.71 10.42 12.89
C SER A 88 -2.23 10.29 13.02
N ALA A 89 -2.70 9.30 13.78
CA ALA A 89 -4.11 9.01 14.04
C ALA A 89 -4.30 8.63 15.51
N ASN A 90 -5.49 8.86 16.06
CA ASN A 90 -5.84 8.53 17.45
C ASN A 90 -4.85 9.15 18.47
N ARG A 91 -4.36 10.37 18.17
CA ARG A 91 -3.31 11.09 18.92
C ARG A 91 -3.67 11.39 20.38
N ASN A 92 -4.96 11.56 20.66
CA ASN A 92 -5.46 11.87 22.00
C ASN A 92 -5.60 10.64 22.89
N ALA A 93 -5.49 9.42 22.36
CA ALA A 93 -5.56 8.22 23.18
C ALA A 93 -4.34 8.07 24.09
N THR A 94 -4.55 7.51 25.26
CA THR A 94 -3.47 7.08 26.15
C THR A 94 -2.93 5.75 25.64
N GLU A 95 -1.60 5.63 25.57
CA GLU A 95 -0.94 4.44 25.02
C GLU A 95 -1.30 3.18 25.81
N GLY A 96 -1.64 2.12 25.09
CA GLY A 96 -2.00 0.82 25.67
C GLY A 96 -3.40 0.75 26.29
N THR A 97 -4.16 1.84 26.35
CA THR A 97 -5.54 1.79 26.87
C THR A 97 -6.52 1.26 25.81
N PRO A 98 -7.77 0.92 26.18
CA PRO A 98 -8.79 0.53 25.21
C PRO A 98 -9.08 1.58 24.13
N GLN A 99 -8.73 2.85 24.38
CA GLN A 99 -8.87 3.95 23.43
C GLN A 99 -7.72 4.00 22.41
N ASP A 100 -6.63 3.27 22.64
CA ASP A 100 -5.52 3.07 21.70
C ASP A 100 -5.89 2.03 20.64
N ILE A 101 -6.87 2.41 19.81
CA ILE A 101 -7.57 1.49 18.92
C ILE A 101 -6.76 1.05 17.70
N TRP A 102 -5.63 1.72 17.41
CA TRP A 102 -4.81 1.45 16.23
C TRP A 102 -3.50 0.73 16.52
N LYS A 103 -3.24 0.32 17.76
CA LYS A 103 -1.95 -0.26 18.19
C LYS A 103 -1.41 -1.42 17.32
N TYR A 104 -2.28 -2.23 16.74
CA TYR A 104 -1.88 -3.34 15.87
C TYR A 104 -1.60 -2.93 14.42
N GLN A 105 -1.89 -1.69 14.02
CA GLN A 105 -1.75 -1.28 12.63
C GLN A 105 -0.28 -1.08 12.23
N PRO A 106 0.11 -1.34 10.96
CA PRO A 106 1.51 -1.30 10.52
C PRO A 106 2.24 0.01 10.79
N TRP A 107 1.52 1.14 10.72
CA TRP A 107 2.09 2.47 10.98
C TRP A 107 2.35 2.74 12.46
N ARG A 108 1.86 1.91 13.38
CA ARG A 108 2.24 1.95 14.79
C ARG A 108 3.51 1.16 15.08
N SER A 109 3.96 0.35 14.11
CA SER A 109 5.15 -0.48 14.21
C SER A 109 5.89 -0.56 12.87
N PRO A 110 6.41 0.57 12.35
CA PRO A 110 6.95 0.62 10.99
C PRO A 110 8.06 -0.41 10.77
N GLY A 111 7.91 -1.22 9.73
CA GLY A 111 8.91 -2.24 9.34
C GLY A 111 8.71 -3.62 9.96
N LEU A 112 7.78 -3.81 10.89
CA LEU A 112 7.48 -5.13 11.47
C LEU A 112 6.38 -5.90 10.76
N ALA A 113 5.52 -5.23 10.00
CA ALA A 113 4.54 -5.91 9.16
C ALA A 113 5.25 -6.70 8.04
N PRO A 114 4.82 -7.94 7.76
CA PRO A 114 5.26 -8.65 6.56
C PRO A 114 4.83 -7.88 5.30
N VAL A 115 5.29 -8.34 4.14
CA VAL A 115 4.79 -7.88 2.85
C VAL A 115 4.58 -9.10 1.97
N THR A 116 3.53 -9.09 1.14
CA THR A 116 3.28 -10.17 0.19
C THR A 116 4.37 -10.23 -0.88
N ASP A 117 4.86 -9.06 -1.29
CA ASP A 117 5.90 -8.89 -2.29
C ASP A 117 6.60 -7.53 -2.08
N PRO A 118 7.93 -7.42 -2.23
CA PRO A 118 8.63 -6.13 -2.09
C PRO A 118 8.15 -5.05 -3.07
N CYS A 119 7.51 -5.45 -4.16
CA CYS A 119 6.98 -4.57 -5.20
C CYS A 119 5.44 -4.50 -5.16
N GLY A 120 4.81 -5.11 -4.16
CA GLY A 120 3.36 -5.21 -4.03
C GLY A 120 2.77 -6.32 -4.90
N MET A 121 1.52 -6.66 -4.61
CA MET A 121 0.69 -7.61 -5.36
C MET A 121 -0.42 -6.82 -6.07
N ALA A 122 -0.75 -7.20 -7.30
CA ALA A 122 -1.87 -6.62 -8.03
C ALA A 122 -3.19 -6.84 -7.27
N GLY A 123 -3.81 -5.74 -6.83
CA GLY A 123 -5.02 -5.71 -6.02
C GLY A 123 -4.81 -6.04 -4.53
N GLY A 124 -3.56 -6.24 -4.10
CA GLY A 124 -3.20 -6.50 -2.71
C GLY A 124 -3.48 -7.91 -2.19
N ASN A 125 -4.18 -8.74 -2.97
CA ASN A 125 -4.60 -10.10 -2.65
C ASN A 125 -4.66 -10.99 -3.90
N PRO A 126 -4.59 -12.33 -3.75
CA PRO A 126 -4.77 -13.26 -4.87
C PRO A 126 -6.12 -13.10 -5.57
N GLU A 127 -7.16 -12.77 -4.82
CA GLU A 127 -8.54 -12.59 -5.30
C GLU A 127 -9.10 -11.23 -4.85
N PRO A 128 -10.13 -10.68 -5.52
CA PRO A 128 -10.82 -9.48 -5.08
C PRO A 128 -11.46 -9.69 -3.70
N MET A 129 -11.26 -8.73 -2.79
CA MET A 129 -11.69 -8.84 -1.39
C MET A 129 -12.43 -7.58 -0.95
N PHE A 130 -13.36 -7.71 -0.01
CA PHE A 130 -14.06 -6.55 0.58
C PHE A 130 -13.09 -5.60 1.30
N ASN A 131 -13.23 -4.29 1.09
CA ASN A 131 -12.25 -3.26 1.47
C ASN A 131 -10.83 -3.47 0.92
N GLY A 132 -10.66 -4.41 -0.02
CA GLY A 132 -9.50 -4.52 -0.86
C GLY A 132 -9.70 -3.80 -2.18
N ALA A 133 -8.72 -3.94 -3.06
CA ALA A 133 -8.78 -3.37 -4.39
C ALA A 133 -8.94 -4.49 -5.42
N GLU A 134 -9.77 -4.27 -6.43
CA GLU A 134 -9.91 -5.17 -7.57
C GLU A 134 -9.05 -4.65 -8.72
N TYR A 135 -8.02 -5.40 -9.07
CA TYR A 135 -7.13 -5.10 -10.17
C TYR A 135 -7.75 -5.60 -11.47
N THR A 136 -8.01 -4.67 -12.39
CA THR A 136 -8.50 -4.99 -13.73
C THR A 136 -7.38 -5.64 -14.54
N PRO A 137 -7.57 -6.84 -15.11
CA PRO A 137 -6.55 -7.45 -15.95
C PRO A 137 -6.12 -6.52 -17.10
N THR A 138 -4.81 -6.38 -17.29
CA THR A 138 -4.19 -5.64 -18.39
C THR A 138 -3.27 -6.56 -19.19
N ARG A 139 -2.66 -6.03 -20.26
CA ARG A 139 -1.59 -6.75 -20.96
C ARG A 139 -0.33 -7.00 -20.11
N PHE A 140 -0.22 -6.35 -18.94
CA PHE A 140 0.95 -6.44 -18.08
C PHE A 140 0.75 -7.34 -16.88
N ALA A 141 -0.47 -7.42 -16.32
CA ALA A 141 -0.73 -8.17 -15.10
C ALA A 141 -2.23 -8.47 -14.93
N LYS A 142 -2.55 -9.34 -13.98
CA LYS A 142 -3.90 -9.60 -13.45
C LYS A 142 -3.88 -9.60 -11.92
N GLN A 143 -5.06 -9.61 -11.29
CA GLN A 143 -5.21 -9.76 -9.84
C GLN A 143 -4.29 -10.87 -9.29
N GLY A 144 -3.64 -10.59 -8.16
CA GLY A 144 -2.78 -11.55 -7.46
C GLY A 144 -1.34 -11.67 -8.02
N ASP A 145 -1.05 -11.09 -9.18
CA ASP A 145 0.31 -11.12 -9.72
C ASP A 145 1.30 -10.41 -8.78
N LEU A 146 2.48 -11.01 -8.58
CA LEU A 146 3.55 -10.46 -7.75
C LEU A 146 4.36 -9.44 -8.54
N GLY A 147 4.46 -8.22 -8.03
CA GLY A 147 5.13 -7.12 -8.71
C GLY A 147 6.60 -7.40 -9.01
N SER A 148 7.30 -8.10 -8.12
CA SER A 148 8.71 -8.48 -8.31
C SER A 148 8.94 -9.42 -9.50
N ARG A 149 7.91 -10.17 -9.90
CA ARG A 149 7.97 -11.14 -11.00
C ARG A 149 7.38 -10.59 -12.29
N THR A 150 6.32 -9.81 -12.18
CA THR A 150 5.52 -9.37 -13.33
C THR A 150 5.91 -7.99 -13.82
N LEU A 151 6.30 -7.07 -12.93
CA LEU A 151 6.55 -5.68 -13.30
C LEU A 151 7.97 -5.47 -13.83
N LYS A 152 8.03 -5.04 -15.09
CA LYS A 152 9.26 -4.54 -15.69
C LYS A 152 9.62 -3.15 -15.15
N PRO A 153 10.91 -2.76 -15.17
CA PRO A 153 11.33 -1.40 -14.90
C PRO A 153 10.57 -0.41 -15.77
N ARG A 154 10.10 0.70 -15.19
CA ARG A 154 9.49 1.79 -15.96
C ARG A 154 10.62 2.55 -16.65
N PRO A 155 10.54 2.84 -17.96
CA PRO A 155 11.55 3.60 -18.69
C PRO A 155 11.47 5.10 -18.30
N SER A 156 11.79 5.40 -17.05
CA SER A 156 11.70 6.76 -16.49
C SER A 156 12.95 7.62 -16.76
N GLY A 157 14.04 7.00 -17.21
CA GLY A 157 15.36 7.64 -17.30
C GLY A 157 16.00 7.94 -15.93
N THR A 158 15.29 7.72 -14.82
CA THR A 158 15.81 7.95 -13.47
C THR A 158 16.81 6.85 -13.11
N THR A 159 18.03 7.26 -12.80
CA THR A 159 19.08 6.40 -12.25
C THR A 159 19.29 6.74 -10.78
N TRP A 160 19.40 5.71 -9.96
CA TRP A 160 19.64 5.86 -8.52
C TRP A 160 21.02 5.30 -8.20
N GLN A 161 21.79 6.03 -7.40
CA GLN A 161 23.05 5.53 -6.88
C GLN A 161 22.78 4.68 -5.63
N ALA A 162 23.32 3.47 -5.58
CA ALA A 162 23.25 2.63 -4.38
C ALA A 162 23.88 3.35 -3.18
N GLY A 163 23.16 3.36 -2.04
CA GLY A 163 23.57 4.12 -0.85
C GLY A 163 23.41 5.65 -0.95
N GLY A 164 22.97 6.16 -2.10
CA GLY A 164 22.75 7.58 -2.32
C GLY A 164 21.48 8.10 -1.65
N LEU A 165 21.37 9.42 -1.57
CA LEU A 165 20.16 10.11 -1.11
C LEU A 165 19.19 10.30 -2.28
N ALA A 166 17.90 10.10 -1.99
CA ALA A 166 16.82 10.19 -2.95
C ALA A 166 15.79 11.21 -2.50
N ASN A 167 15.44 12.16 -3.38
CA ASN A 167 14.27 13.00 -3.17
C ASN A 167 13.02 12.18 -3.49
N VAL A 168 12.12 12.09 -2.52
CA VAL A 168 10.85 11.37 -2.63
C VAL A 168 9.69 12.31 -2.35
N SER A 169 8.58 12.09 -3.03
CA SER A 169 7.32 12.79 -2.78
C SER A 169 6.19 11.78 -2.63
N TRP A 170 5.12 12.23 -2.00
CA TRP A 170 3.85 11.52 -1.90
C TRP A 170 2.75 12.57 -1.88
N TYR A 171 1.55 12.15 -2.24
CA TYR A 171 0.39 13.01 -2.33
C TYR A 171 -0.75 12.41 -1.51
N ILE A 172 -1.43 13.24 -0.72
CA ILE A 172 -2.67 12.89 -0.05
C ILE A 172 -3.81 13.64 -0.72
N ALA A 173 -4.73 12.90 -1.34
CA ALA A 173 -6.06 13.44 -1.63
C ALA A 173 -6.96 13.40 -0.38
N PHE A 174 -6.93 12.28 0.35
CA PHE A 174 -7.74 12.05 1.55
C PHE A 174 -6.90 11.53 2.71
N ASN A 175 -6.87 12.26 3.82
CA ASN A 175 -6.07 11.90 4.97
C ASN A 175 -6.80 10.86 5.84
N HIS A 176 -6.58 9.58 5.53
CA HIS A 176 -7.10 8.48 6.34
C HIS A 176 -6.22 8.13 7.55
N GLY A 177 -5.29 9.01 7.95
CA GLY A 177 -4.29 8.74 8.96
C GLY A 177 -3.28 7.65 8.53
N GLY A 178 -2.45 7.21 9.47
CA GLY A 178 -1.45 6.17 9.22
C GLY A 178 -0.06 6.73 8.89
N GLY A 179 0.77 5.97 8.20
CA GLY A 179 2.15 6.35 7.93
C GLY A 179 2.60 5.89 6.55
N TYR A 180 3.65 6.51 6.05
CA TYR A 180 4.28 6.17 4.77
C TYR A 180 5.67 5.61 5.01
N LYS A 181 6.04 4.63 4.17
CA LYS A 181 7.40 4.10 4.07
C LYS A 181 7.69 3.84 2.61
N TYR A 182 8.84 4.30 2.15
CA TYR A 182 9.35 3.97 0.83
C TYR A 182 10.13 2.66 0.89
N ARG A 183 9.97 1.82 -0.14
CA ARG A 183 10.73 0.59 -0.32
C ARG A 183 11.24 0.56 -1.75
N LEU A 184 12.45 0.03 -1.93
CA LEU A 184 12.98 -0.27 -3.25
C LEU A 184 12.67 -1.72 -3.56
N CYS A 185 12.04 -1.93 -4.71
CA CYS A 185 11.84 -3.24 -5.32
C CYS A 185 13.08 -3.56 -6.17
N PRO A 186 13.93 -4.52 -5.76
CA PRO A 186 15.13 -4.89 -6.52
C PRO A 186 14.78 -5.42 -7.92
#